data_AF-A0A8H8JME3-F1
#
_entry.id   AF-A0A8H8JME3-F1
#
_cell.length_a   1.000
_cell.length_b   1.000
_cell.length_c   1.000
_cell.angle_alpha   90.00
_cell.angle_beta   90.00
_cell.angle_gamma   90.00
#
_symmetry.space_group_name_H-M   'P 1'
#
loop_
_entity.id
_entity.type
_entity.pdbx_description
1 polymer ?
#
loop_
_entity_poly.entity_id
_entity_poly.type
_entity_poly.pdbx_seq_one_letter_code
_entity_poly.pdbx_strand_id
1 'polypeptide(L)'
;MTVRVVTTNVAGVGEMPNKVFTLSEKDGVVYAILLVGGIRLDLASFTVFMDVAVVPPSTEGMPPLFSGIRTLRSAGNIVSITTSERETVTWKKMFPVFAERCRAWSHTPNCEYTSTGKIPLSIGLNQNPLCKCGEGIGFGGQEWNVGTWKSMLPFATRIAICGLFAVTSALVKPPLPLPGTAGFIQPQKRTDKTCWVCGSSGKPKLLTCSGCKKARYCSAECQQMDWKLHKMDCKKL
;
A
#
# COMPACT_ATOMS: atom_id res chain seq x y z
N MET A 1 9.15 6.61 0.23
CA MET A 1 9.78 7.87 -0.21
C MET A 1 9.03 8.46 -1.41
N THR A 2 8.62 7.62 -2.36
CA THR A 2 7.95 7.98 -3.63
C THR A 2 6.67 8.83 -3.48
N VAL A 3 5.74 8.48 -2.58
CA VAL A 3 4.48 9.25 -2.40
C VAL A 3 4.75 10.71 -2.07
N ARG A 4 5.73 10.96 -1.18
CA ARG A 4 6.14 12.32 -0.81
C ARG A 4 6.67 13.11 -2.01
N VAL A 5 7.45 12.47 -2.89
CA VAL A 5 7.98 13.09 -4.12
C VAL A 5 6.85 13.51 -5.06
N VAL A 6 5.83 12.66 -5.24
CA VAL A 6 4.64 13.02 -6.04
C VAL A 6 3.93 14.22 -5.41
N THR A 7 3.70 14.20 -4.10
CA THR A 7 3.01 15.29 -3.39
C THR A 7 3.75 16.62 -3.50
N THR A 8 5.07 16.66 -3.32
CA THR A 8 5.84 17.92 -3.42
C THR A 8 5.84 18.49 -4.84
N ASN A 9 5.89 17.62 -5.86
CA ASN A 9 5.84 18.04 -7.26
C ASN A 9 4.46 18.56 -7.66
N VAL A 10 3.38 17.90 -7.23
CA VAL A 10 2.01 18.38 -7.51
C VAL A 10 1.74 19.72 -6.82
N ALA A 11 2.27 19.90 -5.60
CA ALA A 11 2.13 21.14 -4.85
C ALA A 11 2.99 22.30 -5.38
N GLY A 12 3.89 22.06 -6.34
CA GLY A 12 4.78 23.10 -6.89
C GLY A 12 5.80 23.62 -5.86
N VAL A 13 6.19 22.79 -4.89
CA VAL A 13 7.18 23.20 -3.88
C VAL A 13 8.56 23.17 -4.51
N GLY A 14 9.06 24.36 -4.90
CA GLY A 14 10.40 24.57 -5.45
C GLY A 14 10.49 24.58 -6.98
N GLU A 15 9.44 24.17 -7.70
CA GLU A 15 9.35 24.13 -9.16
C GLU A 15 7.89 24.32 -9.64
N MET A 16 7.66 24.40 -10.96
CA MET A 16 6.30 24.41 -11.51
C MET A 16 5.56 23.08 -11.23
N PRO A 17 4.25 23.13 -10.91
CA PRO A 17 3.51 21.93 -10.52
C PRO A 17 3.33 20.97 -11.70
N ASN A 18 3.75 19.72 -11.49
CA ASN A 18 3.58 18.64 -12.47
C ASN A 18 2.30 17.84 -12.17
N LYS A 19 1.58 17.45 -13.24
CA LYS A 19 0.35 16.66 -13.14
C LYS A 19 0.43 15.26 -13.76
N VAL A 20 1.54 14.94 -14.43
CA VAL A 20 1.74 13.65 -15.09
C VAL A 20 3.00 13.01 -14.54
N PHE A 21 2.84 11.81 -13.99
CA PHE A 21 3.95 11.03 -13.43
C PHE A 21 3.97 9.64 -14.04
N THR A 22 5.15 9.07 -14.19
CA THR A 22 5.33 7.65 -14.52
C THR A 22 6.07 6.96 -13.39
N LEU A 23 5.59 5.78 -12.99
CA LEU A 23 6.32 4.89 -12.10
C LEU A 23 6.98 3.80 -12.93
N SER A 24 8.29 3.69 -12.82
CA SER A 24 9.09 2.70 -13.55
C SER A 24 10.02 1.93 -12.62
N GLU A 25 10.34 0.70 -12.97
CA GLU A 25 11.43 -0.01 -12.32
C GLU A 25 12.80 0.43 -12.88
N LYS A 26 13.90 -0.03 -12.28
CA LYS A 26 15.28 0.35 -12.63
C LYS A 26 15.65 0.01 -14.08
N ASP A 27 15.03 -0.98 -14.67
CA ASP A 27 15.20 -1.38 -16.07
C ASP A 27 14.45 -0.45 -17.06
N GLY A 28 13.72 0.53 -16.55
CA GLY A 28 12.95 1.51 -17.32
C GLY A 28 11.53 1.05 -17.68
N VAL A 29 11.10 -0.14 -17.23
CA VAL A 29 9.74 -0.63 -17.49
C VAL A 29 8.74 0.18 -16.68
N VAL A 30 7.90 0.94 -17.37
CA VAL A 30 6.81 1.73 -16.77
C VAL A 30 5.66 0.81 -16.41
N TYR A 31 5.29 0.77 -15.14
CA TYR A 31 4.21 -0.09 -14.63
C TYR A 31 2.97 0.68 -14.16
N ALA A 32 3.04 2.02 -14.12
CA ALA A 32 1.90 2.91 -13.87
C ALA A 32 2.14 4.31 -14.45
N ILE A 33 1.10 4.91 -15.01
CA ILE A 33 1.04 6.33 -15.36
C ILE A 33 0.01 6.97 -14.42
N LEU A 34 0.35 8.08 -13.78
CA LEU A 34 -0.50 8.81 -12.84
C LEU A 34 -0.84 10.18 -13.43
N LEU A 35 -2.13 10.43 -13.63
CA LEU A 35 -2.66 11.73 -14.05
C LEU A 35 -3.35 12.38 -12.86
N VAL A 36 -2.81 13.49 -12.38
CA VAL A 36 -3.26 14.12 -11.14
C VAL A 36 -4.26 15.23 -11.46
N GLY A 37 -5.53 15.01 -11.11
CA GLY A 37 -6.59 16.02 -11.25
C GLY A 37 -6.39 17.20 -10.29
N GLY A 38 -5.96 16.90 -9.06
CA GLY A 38 -5.59 17.91 -8.08
C GLY A 38 -5.38 17.35 -6.67
N ILE A 39 -5.11 18.26 -5.72
CA ILE A 39 -5.07 17.97 -4.29
C ILE A 39 -6.45 18.29 -3.70
N ARG A 40 -6.97 17.38 -2.89
CA ARG A 40 -8.28 17.49 -2.23
C ARG A 40 -8.10 17.36 -0.72
N LEU A 41 -9.03 17.96 0.03
CA LEU A 41 -9.11 17.81 1.47
C LEU A 41 -10.00 16.59 1.80
N ASP A 42 -9.49 15.66 2.59
CA ASP A 42 -10.30 14.64 3.25
C ASP A 42 -10.76 15.19 4.60
N LEU A 43 -12.03 15.60 4.63
CA LEU A 43 -12.66 16.17 5.83
C LEU A 43 -12.73 15.17 6.99
N ALA A 44 -12.86 13.87 6.71
CA ALA A 44 -13.01 12.87 7.77
C ALA A 44 -11.69 12.62 8.52
N SER A 45 -10.55 12.74 7.83
CA SER A 45 -9.23 12.55 8.44
C SER A 45 -8.49 13.85 8.73
N PHE A 46 -9.02 15.01 8.30
CA PHE A 46 -8.32 16.30 8.31
C PHE A 46 -6.94 16.21 7.61
N THR A 47 -6.83 15.39 6.57
CA THR A 47 -5.62 15.26 5.75
C THR A 47 -5.88 15.65 4.31
N VAL A 48 -4.82 15.80 3.52
CA VAL A 48 -4.92 16.00 2.07
C VAL A 48 -4.63 14.70 1.34
N PHE A 49 -5.28 14.51 0.19
CA PHE A 49 -4.99 13.44 -0.75
C PHE A 49 -4.92 13.97 -2.17
N MET A 50 -4.25 13.22 -3.04
CA MET A 50 -4.21 13.49 -4.47
C MET A 50 -5.31 12.67 -5.14
N ASP A 51 -6.10 13.35 -5.96
CA ASP A 51 -7.13 12.77 -6.80
C ASP A 51 -6.52 12.41 -8.15
N VAL A 52 -6.36 11.10 -8.41
CA VAL A 52 -5.49 10.59 -9.46
C VAL A 52 -6.22 9.59 -10.34
N ALA A 53 -6.04 9.70 -11.65
CA ALA A 53 -6.34 8.63 -12.60
C ALA A 53 -5.07 7.79 -12.79
N VAL A 54 -5.09 6.53 -12.35
CA VAL A 54 -3.99 5.59 -12.60
C VAL A 54 -4.28 4.78 -13.86
N VAL A 55 -3.32 4.74 -14.76
CA VAL A 55 -3.34 3.91 -15.97
C VAL A 55 -2.23 2.88 -15.85
N PRO A 56 -2.53 1.61 -15.57
CA PRO A 56 -1.56 0.54 -15.50
C PRO A 56 -1.27 0.00 -16.92
N PRO A 57 -0.07 0.21 -17.49
CA PRO A 57 0.27 -0.40 -18.76
C PRO A 57 0.22 -1.93 -18.61
N SER A 58 -0.49 -2.60 -19.51
CA SER A 58 -0.57 -4.05 -19.57
C SER A 58 -0.44 -4.52 -21.01
N THR A 59 0.04 -5.73 -21.23
CA THR A 59 0.19 -6.29 -22.58
C THR A 59 -1.12 -6.24 -23.38
N GLU A 60 -2.25 -6.50 -22.72
CA GLU A 60 -3.59 -6.47 -23.33
C GLU A 60 -4.11 -5.04 -23.56
N GLY A 61 -3.79 -4.11 -22.66
CA GLY A 61 -4.27 -2.72 -22.71
C GLY A 61 -3.36 -1.74 -23.45
N MET A 62 -2.14 -2.15 -23.82
CA MET A 62 -1.15 -1.29 -24.47
C MET A 62 -1.53 -0.85 -25.90
N PRO A 63 -2.06 -1.72 -26.79
CA PRO A 63 -2.42 -1.33 -28.16
C PRO A 63 -3.25 -0.04 -28.26
N PRO A 64 -4.34 0.15 -27.49
CA PRO A 64 -5.11 1.40 -27.52
C PRO A 64 -4.43 2.57 -26.80
N LEU A 65 -3.49 2.33 -25.89
CA LEU A 65 -2.80 3.38 -25.12
C LEU A 65 -1.63 4.04 -25.87
N PHE A 66 -1.09 3.42 -26.93
CA PHE A 66 0.09 3.92 -27.65
C PHE A 66 -0.04 5.37 -28.13
N SER A 67 -1.19 5.74 -28.69
CA SER A 67 -1.43 7.09 -29.20
C SER A 67 -1.42 8.13 -28.07
N GLY A 68 -1.99 7.77 -26.91
CA GLY A 68 -2.01 8.60 -25.70
C GLY A 68 -0.61 8.77 -25.11
N ILE A 69 0.14 7.68 -24.96
CA ILE A 69 1.51 7.71 -24.44
C ILE A 69 2.42 8.56 -25.33
N ARG A 70 2.31 8.42 -26.66
CA ARG A 70 3.06 9.25 -27.61
C ARG A 70 2.72 10.73 -27.45
N THR A 71 1.43 11.06 -27.37
CA THR A 71 0.95 12.44 -27.20
C THR A 71 1.42 13.05 -25.89
N LEU A 72 1.35 12.30 -24.79
CA LEU A 72 1.90 12.70 -23.50
C LEU A 72 3.39 13.00 -23.60
N ARG A 73 4.16 12.10 -24.21
CA ARG A 73 5.62 12.23 -24.33
C ARG A 73 6.01 13.47 -25.15
N SER A 74 5.27 13.77 -26.21
CA SER A 74 5.45 14.98 -27.02
C SER A 74 5.14 16.27 -26.26
N ALA A 75 4.28 16.22 -25.24
CA ALA A 75 3.93 17.39 -24.42
C ALA A 75 5.01 17.78 -23.38
N GLY A 76 6.02 16.92 -23.15
CA GLY A 76 7.24 17.26 -22.40
C GLY A 76 7.15 17.35 -20.87
N ASN A 77 5.94 17.42 -20.29
CA ASN A 77 5.75 17.64 -18.85
C ASN A 77 5.46 16.34 -18.08
N ILE A 78 6.36 15.36 -18.17
CA ILE A 78 6.25 14.07 -17.47
C ILE A 78 7.40 13.91 -16.48
N VAL A 79 7.05 13.66 -15.22
CA VAL A 79 8.04 13.31 -14.19
C VAL A 79 8.13 11.79 -14.06
N SER A 80 9.28 11.22 -14.41
CA SER A 80 9.52 9.79 -14.22
C SER A 80 10.13 9.51 -12.86
N ILE A 81 9.50 8.61 -12.10
CA ILE A 81 9.95 8.18 -10.78
C ILE A 81 10.36 6.72 -10.85
N THR A 82 11.67 6.48 -10.72
CA THR A 82 12.23 5.13 -10.67
C THR A 82 12.07 4.54 -9.27
N THR A 83 11.46 3.37 -9.16
CA THR A 83 11.26 2.65 -7.90
C THR A 83 12.15 1.41 -7.79
N SER A 84 12.48 1.04 -6.56
CA SER A 84 13.04 -0.29 -6.27
C SER A 84 11.98 -1.39 -6.44
N GLU A 85 12.39 -2.65 -6.62
CA GLU A 85 11.48 -3.81 -6.70
C GLU A 85 10.50 -3.87 -5.50
N ARG A 86 11.01 -3.61 -4.29
CA ARG A 86 10.17 -3.58 -3.09
C ARG A 86 9.12 -2.47 -3.15
N GLU A 87 9.49 -1.29 -3.64
CA GLU A 87 8.56 -0.18 -3.83
C GLU A 87 7.56 -0.48 -4.95
N THR A 88 7.98 -1.09 -6.06
CA THR A 88 7.10 -1.55 -7.14
C THR A 88 6.02 -2.48 -6.61
N VAL A 89 6.40 -3.53 -5.87
CA VAL A 89 5.46 -4.47 -5.25
C VAL A 89 4.53 -3.75 -4.27
N THR A 90 5.06 -2.80 -3.51
CA THR A 90 4.26 -2.01 -2.56
C THR A 90 3.23 -1.16 -3.31
N TRP A 91 3.61 -0.46 -4.38
CA TRP A 91 2.69 0.31 -5.22
C TRP A 91 1.58 -0.56 -5.83
N LYS A 92 1.94 -1.70 -6.43
CA LYS A 92 0.96 -2.64 -6.99
C LYS A 92 -0.06 -3.11 -5.94
N LYS A 93 0.37 -3.31 -4.69
CA LYS A 93 -0.52 -3.66 -3.56
C LYS A 93 -1.34 -2.48 -3.04
N MET A 94 -0.84 -1.25 -3.14
CA MET A 94 -1.54 -0.05 -2.66
C MET A 94 -2.60 0.45 -3.64
N PHE A 95 -2.45 0.22 -4.96
CA PHE A 95 -3.44 0.71 -5.92
C PHE A 95 -4.88 0.27 -5.63
N PRO A 96 -5.19 -1.00 -5.31
CA PRO A 96 -6.54 -1.40 -4.90
C PRO A 96 -7.02 -0.64 -3.66
N VAL A 97 -6.16 -0.44 -2.67
CA VAL A 97 -6.50 0.29 -1.43
C VAL A 97 -6.86 1.75 -1.75
N PHE A 98 -6.09 2.40 -2.62
CA PHE A 98 -6.37 3.77 -3.02
C PHE A 98 -7.62 3.88 -3.92
N ALA A 99 -7.92 2.86 -4.72
CA ALA A 99 -9.17 2.78 -5.50
C ALA A 99 -10.38 2.66 -4.57
N GLU A 100 -10.35 1.72 -3.61
CA GLU A 100 -11.46 1.51 -2.66
C GLU A 100 -11.73 2.76 -1.81
N ARG A 101 -10.70 3.51 -1.45
CA ARG A 101 -10.83 4.75 -0.67
C ARG A 101 -11.69 5.82 -1.37
N CYS A 102 -11.76 5.84 -2.69
CA CYS A 102 -12.57 6.80 -3.45
C CYS A 102 -13.55 6.13 -4.42
N ARG A 103 -13.85 4.84 -4.21
CA ARG A 103 -14.70 4.08 -5.12
C ARG A 103 -16.13 4.64 -5.09
N ALA A 104 -16.56 5.12 -6.26
CA ALA A 104 -17.92 5.58 -6.52
C ALA A 104 -18.70 4.66 -7.48
N TRP A 105 -18.13 3.50 -7.82
CA TRP A 105 -18.73 2.49 -8.68
C TRP A 105 -18.99 1.18 -7.90
N SER A 106 -19.87 0.34 -8.44
CA SER A 106 -20.09 -1.01 -7.95
C SER A 106 -19.30 -2.02 -8.78
N HIS A 107 -18.89 -3.12 -8.18
CA HIS A 107 -18.33 -4.24 -8.94
C HIS A 107 -19.42 -4.86 -9.83
N THR A 108 -19.01 -5.27 -11.03
CA THR A 108 -19.89 -6.02 -11.93
C THR A 108 -19.94 -7.50 -11.49
N PRO A 109 -20.93 -8.29 -11.92
CA PRO A 109 -20.96 -9.74 -11.67
C PRO A 109 -19.72 -10.49 -12.18
N ASN A 110 -19.04 -9.95 -13.19
CA ASN A 110 -17.84 -10.52 -13.80
C ASN A 110 -16.55 -9.88 -13.25
N CYS A 111 -16.60 -9.27 -12.07
CA CYS A 111 -15.43 -8.64 -11.46
C CYS A 111 -14.28 -9.64 -11.28
N GLU A 112 -13.10 -9.26 -11.77
CA GLU A 112 -11.90 -10.10 -11.74
C GLU A 112 -11.44 -10.40 -10.30
N TYR A 113 -11.65 -9.46 -9.37
CA TYR A 113 -11.35 -9.70 -7.95
C TYR A 113 -12.21 -10.82 -7.37
N THR A 114 -13.50 -10.83 -7.70
CA THR A 114 -14.45 -11.84 -7.21
C THR A 114 -14.20 -13.19 -7.88
N SER A 115 -14.00 -13.20 -9.20
CA SER A 115 -13.82 -14.45 -9.95
C SER A 115 -12.49 -15.14 -9.65
N THR A 116 -11.42 -14.37 -9.40
CA THR A 116 -10.10 -14.94 -9.06
C THR A 116 -9.85 -15.06 -7.56
N GLY A 117 -10.66 -14.40 -6.71
CA GLY A 117 -10.44 -14.31 -5.27
C GLY A 117 -9.14 -13.60 -4.87
N LYS A 118 -8.57 -12.79 -5.78
CA LYS A 118 -7.20 -12.25 -5.64
C LYS A 118 -7.18 -10.73 -5.73
N ILE A 119 -6.59 -10.08 -4.73
CA ILE A 119 -6.36 -8.62 -4.70
C ILE A 119 -4.93 -8.35 -4.20
N PRO A 120 -4.07 -7.62 -4.94
CA PRO A 120 -4.24 -7.19 -6.33
C PRO A 120 -4.27 -8.39 -7.31
N LEU A 121 -4.81 -8.20 -8.51
CA LEU A 121 -4.82 -9.25 -9.55
C LEU A 121 -3.40 -9.71 -9.90
N SER A 122 -2.46 -8.77 -9.94
CA SER A 122 -1.05 -9.05 -10.17
C SER A 122 -0.12 -8.03 -9.53
N ILE A 123 1.12 -8.44 -9.32
CA ILE A 123 2.27 -7.59 -8.96
C ILE A 123 3.30 -7.51 -10.10
N GLY A 124 3.07 -8.19 -11.22
CA GLY A 124 3.95 -8.14 -12.38
C GLY A 124 3.96 -6.76 -13.05
N LEU A 125 5.10 -6.37 -13.61
CA LEU A 125 5.29 -5.03 -14.21
C LEU A 125 4.28 -4.74 -15.33
N ASN A 126 4.15 -5.66 -16.28
CA ASN A 126 3.28 -5.55 -17.47
C ASN A 126 1.86 -6.07 -17.25
N GLN A 127 1.39 -6.12 -16.00
CA GLN A 127 0.07 -6.64 -15.65
C GLN A 127 -0.69 -5.63 -14.80
N ASN A 128 -2.00 -5.53 -15.03
CA ASN A 128 -2.88 -4.64 -14.30
C ASN A 128 -3.16 -5.22 -12.89
N PRO A 129 -2.85 -4.49 -11.79
CA PRO A 129 -3.19 -4.93 -10.44
C PRO A 129 -4.68 -4.72 -10.07
N LEU A 130 -5.40 -3.93 -10.86
CA LEU A 130 -6.77 -3.50 -10.62
C LEU A 130 -7.79 -4.33 -11.39
N CYS A 131 -8.99 -4.51 -10.83
CA CYS A 131 -10.14 -4.98 -11.59
C CYS A 131 -10.63 -3.89 -12.54
N LYS A 132 -11.26 -4.26 -13.66
CA LYS A 132 -11.72 -3.30 -14.67
C LYS A 132 -13.02 -2.58 -14.32
N CYS A 133 -13.66 -2.94 -13.21
CA CYS A 133 -14.97 -2.39 -12.82
C CYS A 133 -14.98 -0.85 -12.65
N GLY A 134 -13.82 -0.25 -12.36
CA GLY A 134 -13.68 1.20 -12.18
C GLY A 134 -13.09 1.94 -13.38
N GLU A 135 -12.78 1.24 -14.47
CA GLU A 135 -12.13 1.85 -15.63
C GLU A 135 -13.04 2.90 -16.29
N GLY A 136 -12.50 4.09 -16.53
CA GLY A 136 -13.22 5.19 -17.18
C GLY A 136 -14.29 5.89 -16.33
N ILE A 137 -14.49 5.48 -15.08
CA ILE A 137 -15.54 6.04 -14.22
C ILE A 137 -15.01 7.23 -13.40
N GLY A 138 -15.78 8.32 -13.38
CA GLY A 138 -15.53 9.45 -12.48
C GLY A 138 -14.61 10.53 -13.03
N PHE A 139 -14.45 10.63 -14.36
CA PHE A 139 -13.59 11.61 -15.04
C PHE A 139 -14.36 12.69 -15.83
N GLY A 140 -15.60 13.01 -15.43
CA GLY A 140 -16.43 14.02 -16.11
C GLY A 140 -16.15 15.47 -15.70
N GLY A 141 -15.39 15.70 -14.62
CA GLY A 141 -15.07 17.03 -14.11
C GLY A 141 -14.08 17.82 -14.99
N GLN A 142 -14.07 19.15 -14.83
CA GLN A 142 -13.20 20.05 -15.60
C GLN A 142 -11.71 19.74 -15.42
N GLU A 143 -11.31 19.25 -14.24
CA GLU A 143 -9.94 18.87 -13.94
C GLU A 143 -9.41 17.71 -14.81
N TRP A 144 -10.31 16.94 -15.42
CA TRP A 144 -9.98 15.83 -16.32
C TRP A 144 -10.06 16.21 -17.80
N ASN A 145 -10.55 17.41 -18.12
CA ASN A 145 -10.67 17.91 -19.49
C ASN A 145 -9.34 18.43 -20.04
N VAL A 146 -8.34 17.55 -20.06
CA VAL A 146 -7.00 17.80 -20.61
C VAL A 146 -6.89 17.05 -21.92
N GLY A 147 -6.63 17.75 -23.02
CA GLY A 147 -6.62 17.17 -24.37
C GLY A 147 -5.72 15.94 -24.51
N THR A 148 -4.55 15.97 -23.88
CA THR A 148 -3.58 14.86 -23.90
C THR A 148 -3.99 13.65 -23.06
N TRP A 149 -5.00 13.78 -22.18
CA TRP A 149 -5.45 12.71 -21.29
C TRP A 149 -6.62 11.90 -21.87
N LYS A 150 -7.37 12.46 -22.82
CA LYS A 150 -8.63 11.90 -23.35
C LYS A 150 -8.52 10.44 -23.79
N SER A 151 -7.42 10.06 -24.45
CA SER A 151 -7.24 8.68 -24.94
C SER A 151 -6.86 7.68 -23.85
N MET A 152 -6.48 8.14 -22.65
CA MET A 152 -6.06 7.27 -21.55
C MET A 152 -7.12 7.13 -20.47
N LEU A 153 -7.94 8.16 -20.24
CA LEU A 153 -8.99 8.14 -19.20
C LEU A 153 -9.93 6.93 -19.30
N PRO A 154 -10.33 6.41 -20.49
CA PRO A 154 -11.14 5.20 -20.58
C PRO A 154 -10.50 3.95 -19.98
N PHE A 155 -9.17 3.91 -19.87
CA PHE A 155 -8.39 2.80 -19.31
C PHE A 155 -7.85 3.12 -17.91
N ALA A 156 -8.22 4.27 -17.36
CA ALA A 156 -7.77 4.70 -16.05
C ALA A 156 -8.76 4.28 -14.98
N THR A 157 -8.27 3.92 -13.80
CA THR A 157 -9.09 3.80 -12.59
C THR A 157 -8.81 4.99 -11.68
N ARG A 158 -9.85 5.58 -11.08
CA ARG A 158 -9.68 6.70 -10.15
C ARG A 158 -9.20 6.18 -8.80
N ILE A 159 -8.16 6.81 -8.25
CA ILE A 159 -7.56 6.45 -6.95
C ILE A 159 -7.31 7.72 -6.12
N ALA A 160 -7.41 7.58 -4.80
CA ALA A 160 -7.07 8.63 -3.85
C ALA A 160 -5.74 8.32 -3.16
N ILE A 161 -4.64 8.90 -3.66
CA ILE A 161 -3.31 8.72 -3.07
C ILE A 161 -3.17 9.66 -1.87
N CYS A 162 -3.12 9.10 -0.66
CA CYS A 162 -2.88 9.86 0.56
C CYS A 162 -1.45 9.64 1.10
N GLY A 163 -1.00 10.55 1.96
CA GLY A 163 0.22 10.34 2.72
C GLY A 163 0.10 9.08 3.58
N LEU A 164 1.11 8.21 3.52
CA LEU A 164 1.21 7.08 4.44
C LEU A 164 1.79 7.60 5.75
N PHE A 165 0.92 7.98 6.68
CA PHE A 165 1.33 8.34 8.02
C PHE A 165 1.64 7.06 8.78
N ALA A 166 2.84 6.97 9.36
CA ALA A 166 3.08 5.96 10.36
C ALA A 166 2.06 6.19 11.48
N VAL A 167 1.19 5.21 11.71
CA VAL A 167 0.39 5.22 12.93
C VAL A 167 1.41 5.16 14.06
N THR A 168 1.61 6.27 14.75
CA THR A 168 2.44 6.26 15.95
C THR A 168 1.75 5.29 16.90
N SER A 169 2.47 4.27 17.35
CA SER A 169 2.00 3.36 18.40
C SER A 169 1.63 4.09 19.70
N ALA A 170 1.84 5.41 19.77
CA ALA A 170 1.42 6.29 20.85
C ALA A 170 -0.07 6.69 20.81
N LEU A 171 -0.73 6.71 19.64
CA LEU A 171 -2.17 7.04 19.52
C LEU A 171 -3.08 5.83 19.55
N VAL A 172 -2.51 4.65 19.30
CA VAL A 172 -3.16 3.38 19.58
C VAL A 172 -2.79 3.00 21.01
N LYS A 173 -3.60 3.42 22.00
CA LYS A 173 -3.77 2.51 23.16
C LYS A 173 -4.15 1.19 22.52
N PRO A 174 -3.35 0.10 22.65
CA PRO A 174 -3.63 -1.14 21.96
C PRO A 174 -5.12 -1.44 22.16
N PRO A 175 -5.92 -1.59 21.08
CA PRO A 175 -7.28 -2.06 21.26
C PRO A 175 -7.15 -3.33 22.08
N LEU A 176 -7.93 -3.38 23.16
CA LEU A 176 -8.12 -4.58 23.97
C LEU A 176 -8.04 -5.79 23.05
N PRO A 177 -7.23 -6.81 23.37
CA PRO A 177 -6.96 -7.90 22.44
C PRO A 177 -8.29 -8.51 22.01
N LEU A 178 -8.63 -8.31 20.73
CA LEU A 178 -9.72 -9.01 20.07
C LEU A 178 -9.40 -10.51 20.20
N PRO A 179 -10.31 -11.34 20.74
CA PRO A 179 -10.08 -12.76 20.82
C PRO A 179 -10.07 -13.32 19.39
N GLY A 180 -8.89 -13.68 18.86
CA GLY A 180 -8.81 -14.52 17.66
C GLY A 180 -7.66 -14.32 16.68
N THR A 181 -6.95 -13.19 16.67
CA THR A 181 -5.90 -12.97 15.66
C THR A 181 -4.50 -13.07 16.25
N ALA A 182 -4.03 -14.31 16.41
CA ALA A 182 -2.61 -14.58 16.51
C ALA A 182 -1.94 -14.26 15.16
N GLY A 183 -0.91 -13.41 15.18
CA GLY A 183 0.18 -13.52 14.20
C GLY A 183 0.47 -12.29 13.36
N PHE A 184 1.12 -11.28 13.94
CA PHE A 184 2.26 -10.59 13.33
C PHE A 184 3.21 -10.11 14.43
N ILE A 185 3.90 -11.05 15.08
CA ILE A 185 5.10 -10.75 15.88
C ILE A 185 6.29 -11.28 15.08
N GLN A 186 7.09 -10.37 14.54
CA GLN A 186 8.41 -10.73 14.02
C GLN A 186 9.20 -11.45 15.13
N PRO A 187 9.96 -12.51 14.83
CA PRO A 187 10.77 -13.19 15.84
C PRO A 187 11.92 -12.27 16.26
N GLN A 188 11.69 -11.48 17.31
CA GLN A 188 12.78 -10.84 18.05
C GLN A 188 13.67 -11.97 18.60
N LYS A 189 14.99 -11.85 18.41
CA LYS A 189 15.99 -12.77 18.97
C LYS A 189 15.71 -12.95 20.46
N ARG A 190 15.25 -14.15 20.83
CA ARG A 190 14.95 -14.53 22.21
C ARG A 190 16.27 -14.63 22.96
N THR A 191 16.56 -13.64 23.80
CA THR A 191 17.76 -13.66 24.67
C THR A 191 17.39 -14.16 26.06
N ASP A 192 18.35 -14.76 26.76
CA ASP A 192 18.14 -15.27 28.13
C ASP A 192 17.90 -14.17 29.18
N LYS A 193 18.03 -12.90 28.79
CA LYS A 193 18.02 -11.73 29.67
C LYS A 193 16.68 -10.99 29.70
N THR A 194 15.71 -11.38 28.88
CA THR A 194 14.42 -10.67 28.76
C THR A 194 13.24 -11.64 28.79
N CYS A 195 12.09 -11.15 29.26
CA CYS A 195 10.85 -11.92 29.21
C CYS A 195 10.42 -12.15 27.75
N TRP A 196 10.08 -13.39 27.41
CA TRP A 196 9.65 -13.78 26.06
C TRP A 196 8.31 -13.17 25.61
N VAL A 197 7.51 -12.63 26.55
CA VAL A 197 6.21 -12.03 26.26
C VAL A 197 6.29 -10.50 26.23
N CYS A 198 6.79 -9.89 27.31
CA CYS A 198 6.76 -8.44 27.46
C CYS A 198 8.11 -7.75 27.22
N GLY A 199 9.19 -8.51 26.97
CA GLY A 199 10.53 -7.98 26.74
C GLY A 199 11.21 -7.36 27.97
N SER A 200 10.54 -7.28 29.12
CA SER A 200 11.07 -6.64 30.33
C SER A 200 12.17 -7.47 31.00
N SER A 201 13.10 -6.78 31.66
CA SER A 201 14.03 -7.37 32.62
C SER A 201 13.27 -7.73 33.90
N GLY A 202 13.36 -8.99 34.35
CA GLY A 202 12.65 -9.43 35.56
C GLY A 202 13.14 -8.70 36.81
N LYS A 203 12.21 -8.28 37.68
CA LYS A 203 12.52 -7.69 39.00
C LYS A 203 12.07 -8.69 40.08
N PRO A 204 12.95 -9.34 40.87
CA PRO A 204 14.43 -9.32 40.87
C PRO A 204 15.11 -10.36 39.96
N LYS A 205 14.38 -11.37 39.44
CA LYS A 205 14.91 -12.40 38.53
C LYS A 205 13.82 -12.90 37.59
N LEU A 206 14.19 -13.31 36.38
CA LEU A 206 13.26 -13.97 35.46
C LEU A 206 12.99 -15.40 35.91
N LEU A 207 11.72 -15.78 35.91
CA LEU A 207 11.26 -17.15 36.05
C LEU A 207 11.66 -17.94 34.82
N THR A 208 12.06 -19.18 35.03
CA THR A 208 12.44 -20.11 33.97
C THR A 208 11.35 -21.15 33.81
N CYS A 209 10.93 -21.43 32.57
CA CYS A 209 10.00 -22.53 32.31
C CYS A 209 10.59 -23.84 32.86
N SER A 210 9.86 -24.51 33.75
CA SER A 210 10.30 -25.76 34.38
C SER A 210 10.44 -26.92 33.39
N GLY A 211 9.71 -26.88 32.27
CA GLY A 211 9.78 -27.89 31.21
C GLY A 211 11.03 -27.77 30.34
N CYS A 212 11.12 -26.71 29.54
CA CYS A 212 12.22 -26.54 28.57
C CYS A 212 13.49 -25.94 29.18
N LYS A 213 13.41 -25.30 30.35
CA LYS A 213 14.50 -24.52 30.97
C LYS A 213 15.09 -23.39 30.11
N LYS A 214 14.54 -23.12 28.91
CA LYS A 214 14.98 -22.07 27.97
C LYS A 214 14.12 -20.82 28.01
N ALA A 215 12.80 -20.95 28.06
CA ALA A 215 11.92 -19.78 28.11
C ALA A 215 12.05 -19.04 29.44
N ARG A 216 11.96 -17.70 29.37
CA ARG A 216 12.12 -16.78 30.51
C ARG A 216 10.92 -15.84 30.62
N TYR A 217 10.42 -15.64 31.84
CA TYR A 217 9.23 -14.83 32.11
C TYR A 217 9.46 -13.91 33.31
N CYS A 218 8.90 -12.69 33.29
CA CYS A 218 8.97 -11.81 34.46
C CYS A 218 7.97 -12.21 35.56
N SER A 219 6.93 -12.96 35.22
CA SER A 219 5.90 -13.41 36.15
C SER A 219 5.18 -14.67 35.65
N ALA A 220 4.40 -15.31 36.52
CA ALA A 220 3.61 -16.49 36.17
C ALA A 220 2.52 -16.16 35.14
N GLU A 221 2.01 -14.93 35.15
CA GLU A 221 1.01 -14.44 34.19
C GLU A 221 1.60 -14.38 32.78
N CYS A 222 2.83 -13.89 32.62
CA CYS A 222 3.51 -13.92 31.33
C CYS A 222 3.77 -15.36 30.85
N GLN A 223 4.09 -16.29 31.75
CA GLN A 223 4.25 -17.70 31.39
C GLN A 223 2.93 -18.31 30.89
N GLN A 224 1.81 -18.05 31.57
CA GLN A 224 0.50 -18.56 31.17
C GLN A 224 0.04 -17.96 29.82
N MET A 225 0.34 -16.69 29.57
CA MET A 225 0.00 -16.02 28.30
C MET A 225 0.74 -16.65 27.11
N ASP A 226 2.03 -16.96 27.29
CA ASP A 226 2.84 -17.63 26.26
C ASP A 226 2.49 -19.12 26.09
N TRP A 227 1.94 -19.77 27.14
CA TRP A 227 1.74 -21.22 27.17
C TRP A 227 0.96 -21.77 25.97
N LYS A 228 -0.02 -21.02 25.45
CA LYS A 228 -0.80 -21.44 24.26
C LYS A 228 0.08 -21.72 23.04
N LEU A 229 1.13 -20.94 22.85
CA LEU A 229 2.09 -21.08 21.76
C LEU A 229 3.31 -21.90 22.20
N HIS A 230 3.89 -21.57 23.36
CA HIS A 230 5.09 -22.21 23.87
C HIS A 230 4.93 -23.71 24.09
N LYS A 231 3.76 -24.22 24.52
CA LYS A 231 3.57 -25.65 24.80
C LYS A 231 3.90 -26.57 23.61
N MET A 232 3.73 -26.08 22.39
CA MET A 232 3.98 -26.86 21.16
C MET A 232 5.48 -27.09 20.95
N ASP A 233 6.30 -26.13 21.38
CA ASP A 233 7.75 -26.16 21.23
C ASP A 233 8.50 -26.40 22.55
N CYS A 234 7.80 -26.39 23.70
CA CYS A 234 8.40 -26.54 25.03
C CYS A 234 9.14 -27.87 25.20
N LYS A 235 8.72 -28.94 24.50
CA LYS A 235 9.44 -30.22 24.52
C LYS A 235 10.58 -30.29 23.49
N LYS A 236 10.61 -29.37 22.54
CA LYS A 236 11.55 -29.34 21.39
C LYS A 236 12.67 -28.32 21.57
N LEU A 237 12.51 -27.41 22.53
CA LEU A 237 13.48 -26.42 22.95
C LEU A 237 14.41 -27.03 23.99
#